data_AF-A0A822HDH4-F1
#
_entry.id   AF-A0A822HDH4-F1
#
_cell.length_a   1.000
_cell.length_b   1.000
_cell.length_c   1.000
_cell.angle_alpha   90.00
_cell.angle_beta   90.00
_cell.angle_gamma   90.00
#
_symmetry.space_group_name_H-M   'P 1'
#
loop_
_entity.id
_entity.type
_entity.pdbx_description
1 polymer ?
#
loop_
_entity_poly.entity_id
_entity_poly.type
_entity_poly.pdbx_seq_one_letter_code
_entity_poly.pdbx_strand_id
1 'polypeptide(L)' 'ASAAAVGMPAKRQAVTNPQNTFYATKRLIGRKFNDDEVKK' A
#
# COMPACT_ATOMS: atom_id res chain seq x y z
N ALA A 1 13.49 -16.75 -0.77
CA ALA A 1 12.07 -16.84 -0.40
C ALA A 1 11.50 -15.43 -0.32
N SER A 2 10.70 -15.03 -1.29
CA SER A 2 9.95 -13.76 -1.27
C SER A 2 8.74 -13.90 -0.35
N ALA A 3 8.99 -13.89 0.97
CA ALA A 3 7.92 -14.00 1.96
C ALA A 3 7.07 -12.71 1.93
N ALA A 4 5.79 -12.83 1.58
CA ALA A 4 4.84 -11.74 1.67
C ALA A 4 4.49 -11.47 3.15
N ALA A 5 4.79 -10.27 3.65
CA ALA A 5 4.40 -9.84 4.99
C ALA A 5 2.97 -9.26 4.96
N VAL A 6 2.12 -9.67 5.91
CA VAL A 6 0.74 -9.19 6.03
C VAL A 6 0.46 -8.81 7.49
N GLY A 7 -0.37 -7.78 7.71
CA GLY A 7 -0.79 -7.37 9.05
C GLY A 7 0.31 -6.66 9.85
N MET A 8 0.47 -7.03 11.13
CA MET A 8 1.41 -6.37 12.04
C MET A 8 2.87 -6.42 11.58
N PRO A 9 3.41 -7.55 11.06
CA PRO A 9 4.74 -7.59 10.46
C PRO A 9 4.94 -6.56 9.35
N ALA A 10 4.00 -6.44 8.41
CA ALA A 10 4.07 -5.46 7.32
C ALA A 10 4.03 -4.02 7.86
N LYS A 11 3.19 -3.76 8.86
CA LYS A 11 3.09 -2.43 9.50
C LYS A 11 4.39 -2.03 10.20
N ARG A 12 5.10 -2.96 10.84
CA ARG A 12 6.37 -2.68 11.55
C ARG A 12 7.49 -2.24 10.61
N GLN A 13 7.55 -2.81 9.41
CA GLN A 13 8.57 -2.45 8.40
C GLN A 13 8.19 -1.28 7.50
N ALA A 14 6.98 -0.71 7.64
CA ALA A 14 6.48 0.33 6.74
C ALA A 14 7.39 1.58 6.67
N VAL A 15 8.07 1.92 7.77
CA VAL A 15 8.97 3.08 7.84
C VAL A 15 10.30 2.81 7.13
N THR A 16 10.84 1.60 7.25
CA THR A 16 12.14 1.23 6.64
C THR A 16 11.99 0.75 5.19
N ASN A 17 10.79 0.31 4.80
CA ASN A 17 10.48 -0.15 3.44
C ASN A 17 9.18 0.51 2.89
N PRO A 18 9.15 1.84 2.74
CA PRO A 18 7.93 2.58 2.40
C PRO A 18 7.45 2.34 0.97
N GLN A 19 8.36 2.14 0.01
CA GLN A 19 7.99 1.94 -1.40
C GLN A 19 7.34 0.58 -1.65
N ASN A 20 7.66 -0.44 -0.87
CA ASN A 20 7.14 -1.80 -1.04
C ASN A 20 6.12 -2.20 0.04
N THR A 21 5.66 -1.26 0.87
CA THR A 21 4.63 -1.51 1.88
C THR A 21 3.33 -0.79 1.49
N PHE A 22 2.36 -1.57 1.01
CA PHE A 22 1.06 -1.04 0.60
C PHE A 22 0.09 -0.92 1.79
N TYR A 23 -0.61 0.21 1.86
CA TYR A 23 -1.66 0.46 2.85
C TYR A 23 -2.75 1.37 2.24
N ALA A 24 -3.88 1.48 2.92
CA ALA A 24 -5.03 2.27 2.47
C ALA A 24 -5.56 1.91 1.06
N THR A 25 -5.24 0.73 0.53
CA THR A 25 -5.66 0.27 -0.81
C THR A 25 -7.18 0.33 -1.00
N LYS A 26 -7.97 0.15 0.06
CA LYS A 26 -9.44 0.29 0.02
C LYS A 26 -9.91 1.66 -0.52
N ARG A 27 -9.09 2.71 -0.40
CA ARG A 27 -9.40 4.04 -0.97
C ARG A 27 -9.29 4.09 -2.50
N LEU A 28 -8.57 3.13 -3.09
CA LEU A 28 -8.24 3.07 -4.52
C LEU A 28 -9.06 2.01 -5.28
N ILE A 29 -9.60 1.00 -4.59
CA ILE A 29 -10.38 -0.06 -5.22
C ILE A 29 -11.58 0.55 -5.97
N GLY A 30 -11.71 0.25 -7.26
CA GLY A 30 -12.81 0.70 -8.11
C GLY A 30 -12.66 2.11 -8.70
N ARG A 31 -11.58 2.84 -8.38
CA ARG A 31 -11.27 4.15 -8.99
C ARG A 31 -10.48 4.01 -10.28
N LYS A 32 -10.64 4.98 -11.19
CA LYS A 32 -9.79 5.09 -12.38
C LYS A 32 -8.48 5.78 -12.01
N PHE A 33 -7.41 5.46 -12.73
CA PHE A 33 -6.10 6.08 -12.52
C PHE A 33 -6.12 7.61 -12.67
N ASN A 34 -7.02 8.15 -13.49
CA ASN A 34 -7.11 9.59 -13.78
C ASN A 34 -8.08 10.34 -12.85
N ASP A 35 -8.73 9.66 -11.89
CA ASP A 35 -9.63 10.33 -10.93
C ASP A 35 -8.82 11.29 -10.04
N ASP A 36 -9.39 12.46 -9.73
CA ASP A 36 -8.69 13.50 -8.96
C ASP A 36 -8.29 13.00 -7.56
N GLU A 37 -9.08 12.11 -6.95
CA GLU A 37 -8.78 11.55 -5.63
C GLU A 37 -7.66 10.48 -5.63
N VAL A 38 -7.16 10.07 -6.80
CA VAL A 38 -6.03 9.13 -6.97
C VAL A 38 -4.72 9.87 -7.28
N LYS A 39 -4.81 11.13 -7.72
CA LYS A 39 -3.63 11.95 -8.05
C LYS A 39 -2.83 12.29 -6.79
N LYS A 40 -1.52 12.45 -6.98
CA LYS A 40 -0.53 12.67 -5.92
C LYS A 40 -0.46 14.14 -5.51
#